data_AF-A0A0B1S3V7-F1
#
_entry.id   AF-A0A0B1S3V7-F1
#
_cell.length_a   1.000
_cell.length_b   1.000
_cell.length_c   1.000
_cell.angle_alpha   90.00
_cell.angle_beta   90.00
_cell.angle_gamma   90.00
#
_symmetry.space_group_name_H-M   'P 1'
#
loop_
_entity.id
_entity.type
_entity.pdbx_description
1 polymer ?
#
loop_
_entity_poly.entity_id
_entity_poly.type
_entity_poly.pdbx_seq_one_letter_code
_entity_poly.pdbx_strand_id
1 'polypeptide(L)'
;MIWLDIEVYAWPSDTTHNRNFISAMGNQLDSMGVSWGIYTNNYNWGSIVGLDWSQWSHKPLWWANYNGHQDYTNFVPFGGWTKPSIHQYAGDYKGPCGVDLDLNWY
;
A
#
# COMPACT_ATOMS: atom_id res chain seq x y z
N MET A 1 0.64 -14.24 -4.26
CA MET A 1 -0.07 -12.95 -4.43
C MET A 1 0.97 -11.89 -4.77
N ILE A 2 0.69 -11.01 -5.72
CA ILE A 2 1.56 -9.88 -6.08
C ILE A 2 1.15 -8.65 -5.28
N TRP A 3 2.12 -7.84 -4.85
CA TRP A 3 1.85 -6.55 -4.22
C TRP A 3 2.42 -5.44 -5.09
N LEU A 4 1.57 -4.47 -5.44
CA LEU A 4 2.04 -3.22 -6.02
C LEU A 4 2.50 -2.32 -4.87
N ASP A 5 3.81 -2.08 -4.83
CA ASP A 5 4.46 -1.19 -3.88
C ASP A 5 4.37 0.27 -4.36
N ILE A 6 3.50 1.06 -3.73
CA ILE A 6 3.17 2.42 -4.15
C ILE A 6 3.58 3.43 -3.05
N GLU A 7 4.77 3.99 -3.23
CA GLU A 7 5.42 4.93 -2.29
C GLU A 7 5.88 6.22 -2.94
N VAL A 8 6.16 7.25 -2.13
CA VAL A 8 6.54 8.61 -2.55
C VAL A 8 7.97 8.70 -3.06
N TYR A 9 8.28 7.98 -4.14
CA TYR A 9 9.56 8.13 -4.83
C TYR A 9 9.35 8.33 -6.34
N ALA A 10 9.85 9.45 -6.86
CA ALA A 10 9.86 9.77 -8.29
C ALA A 10 8.49 9.81 -9.01
N TRP A 11 7.39 10.06 -8.30
CA TRP A 11 6.09 10.33 -8.93
C TRP A 11 5.97 11.78 -9.38
N PRO A 12 5.46 12.06 -10.60
CA PRO A 12 5.11 13.41 -10.99
C PRO A 12 3.92 13.93 -10.17
N SER A 13 3.75 15.25 -10.12
CA SER A 13 2.63 15.89 -9.41
C SER A 13 1.27 15.69 -10.08
N ASP A 14 1.24 15.16 -11.31
CA ASP A 14 0.01 14.88 -12.05
C ASP A 14 -0.65 13.61 -11.51
N THR A 15 -1.62 13.81 -10.61
CA THR A 15 -2.37 12.70 -10.02
C THR A 15 -3.18 11.92 -11.06
N THR A 16 -3.63 12.55 -12.14
CA THR A 16 -4.34 11.85 -13.23
C THR A 16 -3.40 10.88 -13.94
N HIS A 17 -2.19 11.33 -14.26
CA HIS A 17 -1.16 10.47 -14.84
C HIS A 17 -0.84 9.28 -13.94
N ASN A 18 -0.66 9.52 -12.63
CA ASN A 18 -0.34 8.48 -11.66
C ASN A 18 -1.46 7.45 -11.53
N ARG A 19 -2.72 7.90 -11.44
CA ARG A 19 -3.91 7.05 -11.42
C ARG A 19 -3.99 6.16 -12.68
N ASN A 20 -3.70 6.72 -13.85
CA ASN A 20 -3.71 5.98 -15.11
C ASN A 20 -2.61 4.91 -15.14
N PHE A 21 -1.40 5.25 -14.69
CA PHE A 21 -0.29 4.30 -14.64
C PHE A 21 -0.56 3.13 -13.68
N ILE A 22 -1.04 3.43 -12.46
CA ILE A 22 -1.44 2.39 -11.49
C ILE A 22 -2.59 1.55 -12.04
N SER A 23 -3.56 2.17 -12.73
CA SER A 23 -4.66 1.44 -13.34
C SER A 23 -4.21 0.52 -14.46
N ALA A 24 -3.23 0.92 -15.27
CA ALA A 24 -2.66 0.06 -16.29
C ALA A 24 -2.01 -1.19 -15.67
N MET A 25 -1.26 -1.04 -14.57
CA MET A 25 -0.70 -2.18 -13.83
C MET A 25 -1.79 -3.09 -13.27
N GLY A 26 -2.78 -2.53 -12.58
CA GLY A 26 -3.88 -3.29 -11.97
C GLY A 26 -4.73 -4.05 -13.00
N ASN A 27 -5.07 -3.39 -14.12
CA ASN A 27 -5.81 -4.00 -15.22
C ASN A 27 -5.03 -5.16 -15.86
N GLN A 28 -3.71 -5.04 -15.99
CA GLN A 28 -2.88 -6.11 -16.51
C GLN A 28 -2.81 -7.31 -15.54
N LEU A 29 -2.74 -7.06 -14.24
CA LEU A 29 -2.78 -8.13 -13.23
C LEU A 29 -4.14 -8.85 -13.25
N ASP A 30 -5.24 -8.09 -13.38
CA ASP A 30 -6.58 -8.67 -13.50
C ASP A 30 -6.73 -9.50 -14.78
N SER A 31 -6.23 -9.02 -15.92
CA SER A 31 -6.28 -9.77 -17.19
C SER A 31 -5.46 -11.07 -17.16
N MET A 32 -4.37 -11.08 -16.38
CA MET A 32 -3.56 -12.27 -16.13
C MET A 32 -4.19 -13.23 -15.13
N GLY A 33 -5.28 -12.84 -14.45
CA GLY A 33 -5.96 -13.67 -13.46
C GLY A 33 -5.14 -13.92 -12.19
N VAL A 34 -4.17 -13.06 -11.87
CA VAL A 34 -3.34 -13.22 -10.68
C VAL A 34 -3.97 -12.52 -9.47
N SER A 35 -3.87 -13.12 -8.28
CA SER A 35 -4.26 -12.44 -7.05
C SER A 35 -3.24 -11.36 -6.70
N TRP A 36 -3.69 -10.14 -6.45
CA TRP A 36 -2.84 -9.00 -6.13
C TRP A 36 -3.47 -8.00 -5.17
N GLY A 37 -2.64 -7.15 -4.56
CA GLY A 37 -3.03 -6.05 -3.67
C GLY A 37 -2.10 -4.85 -3.75
N ILE A 38 -2.34 -3.85 -2.92
CA ILE A 38 -1.55 -2.60 -2.87
C ILE A 38 -0.89 -2.46 -1.51
N TYR A 39 0.42 -2.22 -1.52
CA TYR A 39 1.16 -1.73 -0.36
C TYR A 39 1.26 -0.21 -0.45
N THR A 40 0.79 0.49 0.59
CA THR A 40 0.87 1.96 0.69
C THR A 40 0.47 2.43 2.08
N ASN A 41 0.46 3.75 2.30
CA ASN A 41 -0.17 4.39 3.45
C ASN A 41 -0.98 5.61 3.02
N ASN A 42 -1.74 6.20 3.93
CA ASN A 42 -2.59 7.36 3.64
C ASN A 42 -1.78 8.56 3.11
N TYR A 43 -0.57 8.80 3.63
CA TYR A 43 0.28 9.89 3.14
C TYR A 43 0.73 9.65 1.69
N ASN A 44 1.25 8.46 1.40
CA ASN A 44 1.70 8.08 0.07
C ASN A 44 0.56 8.10 -0.94
N TRP A 45 -0.57 7.46 -0.61
CA TRP A 45 -1.75 7.43 -1.47
C TRP A 45 -2.28 8.85 -1.74
N GLY A 46 -2.41 9.67 -0.69
CA GLY A 46 -2.82 11.06 -0.81
C GLY A 46 -1.91 11.89 -1.71
N SER A 47 -0.59 11.74 -1.56
CA SER A 47 0.40 12.48 -2.35
C SER A 47 0.46 12.03 -3.81
N ILE A 48 0.28 10.74 -4.10
CA ILE A 48 0.47 10.18 -5.44
C ILE A 48 -0.80 10.25 -6.27
N VAL A 49 -1.94 9.90 -5.67
CA VAL A 49 -3.21 9.72 -6.39
C VAL A 49 -4.39 10.46 -5.76
N GLY A 50 -4.24 11.08 -4.60
CA GLY A 50 -5.34 11.73 -3.87
C GLY A 50 -6.17 10.74 -3.05
N LEU A 51 -6.51 11.14 -1.82
CA LEU A 51 -7.20 10.28 -0.84
C LEU A 51 -8.62 9.86 -1.27
N ASP A 52 -9.24 10.61 -2.18
CA ASP A 52 -10.58 10.37 -2.70
C ASP A 52 -10.61 9.27 -3.78
N TRP A 53 -9.47 8.95 -4.38
CA TRP A 53 -9.41 7.96 -5.44
C TRP A 53 -9.55 6.54 -4.91
N SER A 54 -10.66 5.88 -5.27
CA SER A 54 -11.11 4.62 -4.68
C SER A 54 -11.20 3.44 -5.66
N GLN A 55 -10.68 3.59 -6.87
CA GLN A 55 -10.73 2.60 -7.96
C GLN A 55 -10.33 1.20 -7.52
N TRP A 56 -9.30 1.09 -6.67
CA TRP A 56 -8.70 -0.18 -6.24
C TRP A 56 -9.05 -0.59 -4.81
N SER A 57 -10.01 0.09 -4.17
CA SER A 57 -10.45 -0.19 -2.78
C SER A 57 -10.96 -1.61 -2.51
N HIS A 58 -11.38 -2.32 -3.56
CA HIS A 58 -11.82 -3.71 -3.50
C HIS A 58 -10.65 -4.71 -3.48
N LYS A 59 -9.41 -4.27 -3.72
CA LYS A 59 -8.19 -5.09 -3.59
C LYS A 59 -7.69 -5.05 -2.14
N PRO A 60 -6.99 -6.09 -1.66
CA PRO A 60 -6.42 -6.08 -0.32
C PRO A 60 -5.38 -4.98 -0.16
N LEU A 61 -5.35 -4.39 1.04
CA LEU A 61 -4.43 -3.32 1.43
C LEU A 61 -3.38 -3.87 2.39
N TRP A 62 -2.11 -3.68 2.04
CA TRP A 62 -0.99 -3.82 2.96
C TRP A 62 -0.61 -2.42 3.44
N TRP A 63 -1.06 -2.09 4.64
CA TRP A 63 -0.97 -0.75 5.21
C TRP A 63 0.37 -0.56 5.91
N ALA A 64 1.14 0.44 5.50
CA ALA A 64 2.39 0.82 6.16
C ALA A 64 2.14 1.84 7.28
N ASN A 65 2.44 1.48 8.52
CA ASN A 65 2.41 2.42 9.65
C ASN A 65 3.30 1.91 10.78
N TYR A 66 4.47 2.52 10.98
CA TYR A 66 5.49 2.01 11.90
C TYR A 66 5.21 2.39 13.36
N ASN A 67 4.07 1.96 13.89
CA ASN A 67 3.60 2.27 15.23
C ASN A 67 3.99 1.21 16.28
N GLY A 68 4.61 0.10 15.87
CA GLY A 68 5.01 -0.99 16.78
C GLY A 68 3.88 -1.91 17.24
N HIS A 69 2.63 -1.69 16.81
CA HIS A 69 1.48 -2.48 17.20
C HIS A 69 1.19 -3.58 16.17
N GLN A 70 0.99 -4.81 16.64
CA GLN A 70 0.57 -5.95 15.82
C GLN A 70 -0.96 -6.00 15.71
N ASP A 71 -1.56 -4.90 15.26
CA ASP A 71 -3.00 -4.74 15.09
C ASP A 71 -3.31 -3.57 14.13
N TYR A 72 -4.59 -3.27 13.87
CA TYR A 72 -4.97 -2.14 13.00
C TYR A 72 -5.25 -0.84 13.77
N THR A 73 -4.69 -0.67 14.97
CA THR A 73 -4.92 0.53 15.79
C THR A 73 -4.45 1.78 15.05
N ASN A 74 -5.26 2.83 15.12
CA ASN A 74 -5.06 4.11 14.42
C ASN A 74 -5.17 4.06 12.88
N PHE A 75 -5.66 2.96 12.30
CA PHE A 75 -6.02 2.99 10.89
C PHE A 75 -7.15 4.01 10.64
N VAL A 76 -6.90 4.95 9.73
CA VAL A 76 -7.89 5.91 9.25
C VAL A 76 -8.24 5.54 7.81
N PRO A 77 -9.53 5.33 7.47
CA PRO A 77 -9.94 5.02 6.10
C PRO A 77 -9.46 6.03 5.08
N PHE A 78 -8.95 5.54 3.94
CA PHE A 78 -8.53 6.35 2.79
C PHE A 78 -8.69 5.55 1.50
N GLY A 79 -8.77 6.22 0.35
CA GLY A 79 -8.82 5.55 -0.96
C GLY A 79 -9.93 4.51 -1.09
N GLY A 80 -11.02 4.66 -0.32
CA GLY A 80 -12.12 3.69 -0.21
C GLY A 80 -11.87 2.47 0.68
N TRP A 81 -10.64 2.22 1.16
CA TRP A 81 -10.38 1.15 2.12
C TRP A 81 -10.90 1.50 3.51
N THR A 82 -11.71 0.61 4.07
CA THR A 82 -12.23 0.75 5.45
C THR A 82 -11.48 -0.11 6.46
N LYS A 83 -10.68 -1.08 6.00
CA LYS A 83 -9.78 -1.88 6.83
C LYS A 83 -8.58 -2.39 6.01
N PRO A 84 -7.39 -2.55 6.62
CA PRO A 84 -6.26 -3.24 6.00
C PRO A 84 -6.49 -4.76 5.94
N SER A 85 -5.65 -5.42 5.14
CA SER A 85 -5.47 -6.88 5.14
C SER A 85 -4.14 -7.29 5.78
N ILE A 86 -3.09 -6.47 5.66
CA ILE A 86 -1.80 -6.62 6.32
C ILE A 86 -1.42 -5.26 6.90
N HIS A 87 -0.68 -5.25 8.01
CA HIS A 87 -0.06 -4.06 8.57
C HIS A 87 1.47 -4.23 8.69
N GLN A 88 2.24 -3.38 8.01
CA GLN A 88 3.68 -3.27 8.24
C GLN A 88 3.90 -2.32 9.42
N TYR A 89 4.19 -2.89 10.59
CA TYR A 89 4.19 -2.17 11.86
C TYR A 89 5.58 -1.72 12.34
N ALA A 90 6.63 -2.21 11.69
CA ALA A 90 8.01 -1.78 11.91
C ALA A 90 8.83 -1.95 10.63
N GLY A 91 9.69 -0.97 10.35
CA GLY A 91 10.73 -1.05 9.31
C GLY A 91 12.12 -1.04 9.93
N ASP A 92 13.13 -1.45 9.16
CA ASP A 92 14.55 -1.47 9.55
C ASP A 92 14.84 -2.18 10.89
N TYR A 93 14.01 -3.17 11.25
CA TYR A 93 14.17 -3.89 12.50
C TYR A 93 15.45 -4.72 12.46
N LYS A 94 16.33 -4.50 13.44
CA LYS A 94 17.62 -5.20 13.54
C LYS A 94 17.40 -6.66 13.90
N GLY A 95 17.41 -7.50 12.86
CA GLY A 95 17.29 -8.94 12.97
C GLY A 95 18.58 -9.61 13.44
N PRO A 96 18.53 -10.92 13.72
CA PRO A 96 19.71 -11.73 13.99
C PRO A 96 20.70 -11.64 12.82
N CYS A 97 22.00 -11.84 13.10
CA CYS A 97 23.05 -11.87 12.09
C CYS A 97 23.22 -10.56 11.28
N GLY A 98 22.71 -9.43 11.78
CA GLY A 98 22.97 -8.10 11.21
C GLY A 98 22.12 -7.75 9.98
N VAL A 99 21.00 -8.43 9.76
CA VAL A 99 20.05 -8.07 8.70
C VAL A 99 19.01 -7.07 9.20
N ASP A 100 18.50 -6.26 8.28
CA ASP A 100 17.38 -5.36 8.51
C ASP A 100 16.10 -5.98 7.96
N LEU A 101 15.02 -5.91 8.74
CA LEU A 101 13.75 -6.56 8.45
C LEU A 101 12.59 -5.58 8.55
N ASP A 102 11.62 -5.74 7.65
CA ASP A 102 10.30 -5.15 7.81
C ASP A 102 9.36 -6.18 8.43
N LEU A 103 8.67 -5.79 9.51
CA LEU A 103 7.79 -6.67 10.26
C LEU A 103 6.32 -6.39 9.95
N ASN A 104 5.56 -7.48 9.80
CA ASN A 104 4.20 -7.45 9.31
C ASN A 104 3.25 -8.25 10.22
N TRP A 105 2.00 -7.81 10.29
CA TRP A 105 0.90 -8.48 10.98
C TRP A 105 -0.26 -8.77 10.01
N TYR A 106 -0.85 -9.98 10.10
CA TYR A 106 -1.93 -10.49 9.24
C TYR A 106 -2.96 -11.24 10.08
#